data_AF-A0A2H9RNU7-F1
#
_entry.id   AF-A0A2H9RNU7-F1
#
_cell.length_a   1.000
_cell.length_b   1.000
_cell.length_c   1.000
_cell.angle_alpha   90.00
_cell.angle_beta   90.00
_cell.angle_gamma   90.00
#
_symmetry.space_group_name_H-M   'P 1'
#
loop_
_entity.id
_entity.type
_entity.pdbx_description
1 polymer ?
#
loop_
_entity_poly.entity_id
_entity_poly.type
_entity_poly.pdbx_seq_one_letter_code
_entity_poly.pdbx_strand_id
1 'polypeptide(L)'
;MVYKKFIKRNGKTYGPYVYHSKRVNGKVVSEYRGPEEQKDPKKIWSILIVSILIISLGAILFFSNFKTSGNVVLNLEGSFNNGNLSNGKINLLLDEGESIPTDSVVSIENGGEVQNYSITDLVSEEEIKIINAPLTAKEEFPKISFQLGISVGTNSTVKNESSSSGRKTPTTPTENITKPTHIENVTKTIPENITETIPTTQ
;
A
#
# COMPACT_ATOMS: atom_id res chain seq x y z
N MET A 1 -41.15 40.26 14.82
CA MET A 1 -40.75 40.22 13.39
C MET A 1 -39.51 41.09 13.19
N VAL A 2 -38.58 40.65 12.36
CA VAL A 2 -37.36 41.42 12.02
C VAL A 2 -37.52 41.96 10.61
N TYR A 3 -37.18 43.23 10.40
CA TYR A 3 -37.15 43.82 9.07
C TYR A 3 -35.95 44.74 8.88
N LYS A 4 -35.49 44.83 7.63
CA LYS A 4 -34.40 45.72 7.24
C LYS A 4 -34.99 47.03 6.75
N LYS A 5 -34.43 48.14 7.23
CA LYS A 5 -34.80 49.49 6.78
C LYS A 5 -33.60 50.17 6.15
N PHE A 6 -33.83 50.77 4.98
CA PHE A 6 -32.87 51.63 4.30
C PHE A 6 -33.35 53.08 4.42
N ILE A 7 -32.42 54.01 4.56
CA ILE A 7 -32.72 55.44 4.69
C ILE A 7 -31.98 56.19 3.59
N LYS A 8 -32.66 57.08 2.87
CA LYS A 8 -32.03 57.96 1.88
C LYS A 8 -31.76 59.32 2.51
N ARG A 9 -30.51 59.81 2.43
CA ARG A 9 -30.13 61.18 2.83
C ARG A 9 -29.25 61.77 1.74
N ASN A 10 -29.58 62.97 1.24
CA ASN A 10 -28.83 63.65 0.17
C ASN A 10 -28.61 62.76 -1.08
N GLY A 11 -29.62 61.99 -1.47
CA GLY A 11 -29.53 61.06 -2.61
C GLY A 11 -28.75 59.76 -2.36
N LYS A 12 -28.07 59.60 -1.22
CA LYS A 12 -27.33 58.37 -0.86
C LYS A 12 -28.18 57.44 0.01
N THR A 13 -28.11 56.12 -0.25
CA THR A 13 -28.80 55.08 0.53
C THR A 13 -27.91 54.58 1.67
N TYR A 14 -28.41 54.60 2.90
CA TYR A 14 -27.75 54.15 4.12
C TYR A 14 -28.50 52.95 4.72
N GLY A 15 -27.77 51.95 5.19
CA GLY A 15 -28.32 50.70 5.74
C GLY A 15 -27.56 49.47 5.23
N PRO A 16 -28.02 48.25 5.55
CA PRO A 16 -29.29 47.92 6.21
C PRO A 16 -29.28 48.18 7.72
N TYR A 17 -30.35 48.81 8.22
CA TYR A 17 -30.62 48.92 9.65
C TYR A 17 -31.63 47.85 10.08
N VAL A 18 -31.29 47.08 11.11
CA VAL A 18 -32.15 45.99 11.58
C VAL A 18 -33.07 46.50 12.68
N TYR A 19 -34.37 46.33 12.48
CA TYR A 19 -35.40 46.66 13.47
C TYR A 19 -36.13 45.39 13.91
N HIS A 20 -36.38 45.29 15.21
CA HIS A 20 -37.21 44.25 15.81
C HIS A 20 -38.54 44.83 16.25
N SER A 21 -39.64 44.28 15.75
CA SER A 21 -40.99 44.61 16.20
C SER A 21 -41.40 43.71 17.36
N LYS A 22 -41.77 44.33 18.49
CA LYS A 22 -42.31 43.67 19.69
C LYS A 22 -43.58 44.39 20.19
N ARG A 23 -44.51 43.66 20.80
CA ARG A 23 -45.68 44.26 21.47
C ARG A 23 -45.34 44.53 22.93
N VAL A 24 -45.56 45.76 23.39
CA VAL A 24 -45.40 46.17 24.79
C VAL A 24 -46.69 46.91 25.17
N ASN A 25 -47.41 46.39 26.17
CA ASN A 25 -48.67 46.97 26.64
C ASN A 25 -49.72 47.20 25.52
N GLY A 26 -49.92 46.19 24.66
CA GLY A 26 -50.86 46.26 23.54
C GLY A 26 -50.40 47.12 22.35
N LYS A 27 -49.29 47.86 22.47
CA LYS A 27 -48.73 48.69 21.38
C LYS A 27 -47.57 47.99 20.69
N VAL A 28 -47.49 48.09 19.37
CA VAL A 28 -46.34 47.61 18.58
C VAL A 28 -45.22 48.66 18.63
N VAL A 29 -44.04 48.26 19.11
CA VAL A 29 -42.84 49.10 19.21
C VAL A 29 -41.71 48.48 18.40
N SER A 30 -41.02 49.30 17.60
CA SER A 30 -39.83 48.90 16.85
C SER A 30 -38.56 49.29 17.60
N GLU A 31 -37.71 48.32 17.88
CA GLU A 31 -36.42 48.50 18.54
C GLU A 31 -35.29 48.41 17.51
N TYR A 32 -34.41 49.43 17.47
CA TYR A 32 -33.23 49.41 16.61
C TYR A 32 -32.14 48.53 17.21
N ARG A 33 -31.61 47.59 16.42
CA ARG A 33 -30.60 46.60 16.86
C ARG A 33 -29.20 46.85 16.32
N GLY A 34 -28.96 47.98 15.65
CA GLY A 34 -27.68 48.28 15.02
C GLY A 34 -27.66 47.99 13.51
N PRO A 35 -26.54 48.34 12.85
CA PRO A 35 -26.27 47.88 11.49
C PRO A 35 -26.02 46.37 11.50
N GLU A 36 -26.49 45.68 10.46
CA GLU A 36 -26.11 44.28 10.27
C GLU A 36 -24.66 44.24 9.78
N GLU A 37 -23.77 43.59 10.54
CA GLU A 37 -22.43 43.29 10.05
C GLU A 37 -22.56 42.35 8.86
N GLN A 38 -22.41 42.89 7.65
CA GLN A 38 -22.32 42.08 6.45
C GLN A 38 -20.99 41.34 6.51
N LYS A 39 -21.03 40.08 6.96
CA LYS A 39 -19.90 39.17 6.80
C LYS A 39 -19.70 38.98 5.32
N ASP A 40 -18.64 39.55 4.76
CA ASP A 40 -18.31 39.37 3.36
C ASP A 40 -18.05 37.88 3.07
N PRO A 41 -18.95 37.17 2.35
CA PRO A 41 -18.80 35.74 2.13
C PRO A 41 -17.53 35.43 1.35
N LYS A 42 -17.06 36.40 0.54
CA LYS A 42 -15.80 36.32 -0.21
C LYS A 42 -14.58 36.20 0.72
N LYS A 43 -14.59 36.89 1.86
CA LYS A 43 -13.47 36.87 2.83
C LYS A 43 -13.39 35.54 3.57
N ILE A 44 -14.55 34.94 3.87
CA ILE A 44 -14.60 33.60 4.49
C ILE A 44 -14.09 32.55 3.51
N TRP A 45 -14.50 32.65 2.23
CA TRP A 45 -14.07 31.69 1.21
C TRP A 45 -12.57 31.76 0.93
N SER A 46 -11.97 32.96 0.92
CA SER A 46 -10.52 33.11 0.77
C SER A 46 -9.74 32.47 1.93
N ILE A 47 -10.24 32.57 3.17
CA ILE A 47 -9.60 31.95 4.35
C ILE A 47 -9.66 30.43 4.25
N LEU A 48 -10.78 29.86 3.79
CA LEU A 48 -10.93 28.42 3.60
C LEU A 48 -9.96 27.88 2.55
N ILE A 49 -9.80 28.57 1.41
CA ILE A 49 -8.86 28.16 0.36
C ILE A 49 -7.42 28.16 0.88
N VAL A 50 -7.02 29.22 1.60
CA VAL A 50 -5.67 29.30 2.20
C VAL A 50 -5.45 28.19 3.22
N SER A 51 -6.45 27.89 4.07
CA SER A 51 -6.36 26.80 5.05
C SER A 51 -6.18 25.43 4.37
N ILE A 52 -6.93 25.16 3.30
CA ILE A 52 -6.82 23.92 2.53
C ILE A 52 -5.45 23.80 1.86
N LEU A 53 -4.92 24.91 1.33
CA LEU A 53 -3.59 24.94 0.72
C LEU A 53 -2.51 24.60 1.75
N ILE A 54 -2.60 25.15 2.96
CA ILE A 54 -1.64 24.88 4.05
C ILE A 54 -1.71 23.40 4.50
N ILE A 55 -2.92 22.86 4.66
CA ILE A 55 -3.11 21.45 5.05
C ILE A 55 -2.58 20.52 3.97
N SER A 56 -2.86 20.82 2.69
CA SER A 56 -2.34 20.05 1.55
C SER A 56 -0.81 20.07 1.51
N LEU A 57 -0.20 21.24 1.69
CA LEU A 57 1.26 21.35 1.74
C LEU A 57 1.86 20.57 2.91
N GLY A 58 1.25 20.65 4.10
CA GLY A 58 1.65 19.87 5.27
C GLY A 58 1.56 18.36 5.02
N ALA A 59 0.50 17.90 4.35
CA ALA A 59 0.33 16.49 3.98
C ALA A 59 1.42 16.04 3.00
N ILE A 60 1.71 16.82 1.95
CA ILE A 60 2.78 16.51 0.99
C ILE A 60 4.12 16.37 1.72
N LEU A 61 4.44 17.29 2.63
CA LEU A 61 5.68 17.22 3.41
C LEU A 61 5.71 16.00 4.35
N PHE A 62 4.58 15.66 4.96
CA PHE A 62 4.46 14.48 5.82
C PHE A 62 4.68 13.19 5.03
N PHE A 63 4.01 13.03 3.89
CA PHE A 63 4.13 11.84 3.05
C PHE A 63 5.47 11.76 2.30
N SER A 64 6.13 12.88 2.01
CA SER A 64 7.46 12.88 1.37
C SER A 64 8.56 12.27 2.24
N ASN A 65 8.35 12.20 3.56
CA ASN A 65 9.28 11.57 4.49
C ASN A 65 9.03 10.07 4.67
N PHE A 66 7.89 9.55 4.20
CA PHE A 66 7.66 8.11 4.12
C PHE A 66 8.39 7.53 2.92
N LYS A 67 9.71 7.38 3.03
CA LYS A 67 10.45 6.47 2.15
C LYS A 67 10.15 5.05 2.60
N THR A 68 9.07 4.46 2.09
CA THR A 68 8.82 3.00 2.14
C THR A 68 9.74 2.29 1.16
N SER A 69 11.05 2.44 1.38
CA SER A 69 12.07 1.73 0.61
C SER A 69 13.19 1.35 1.57
N GLY A 70 12.97 0.27 2.32
CA GLY A 70 14.10 -0.45 2.88
C GLY A 70 14.87 -1.07 1.72
N ASN A 71 16.17 -0.83 1.67
CA ASN A 71 17.01 -1.44 0.64
C ASN A 71 17.30 -2.89 1.07
N VAL A 72 16.38 -3.79 0.78
CA VAL A 72 16.61 -5.21 1.03
C VAL A 72 17.66 -5.71 0.04
N VAL A 73 18.91 -5.82 0.50
CA VAL A 73 19.98 -6.45 -0.29
C VAL A 73 19.84 -7.96 -0.15
N LEU A 74 19.28 -8.60 -1.17
CA LEU A 74 19.24 -10.05 -1.26
C LEU A 74 20.60 -10.56 -1.75
N ASN A 75 21.34 -11.22 -0.87
CA ASN A 75 22.53 -11.97 -1.26
C ASN A 75 22.23 -13.47 -1.30
N LEU A 76 22.22 -14.03 -2.52
CA LEU A 76 22.00 -15.45 -2.75
C LEU A 76 23.35 -16.15 -2.90
N GLU A 77 23.67 -17.02 -1.95
CA GLU A 77 24.87 -17.84 -2.00
C GLU A 77 24.45 -19.30 -2.18
N GLY A 78 24.67 -19.89 -3.36
CA GLY A 78 24.16 -21.23 -3.67
C GLY A 78 24.89 -21.96 -4.80
N SER A 79 24.74 -23.28 -4.84
CA SER A 79 25.30 -24.14 -5.87
C SER A 79 24.26 -24.46 -6.95
N PHE A 80 24.59 -24.06 -8.18
CA PHE A 80 23.76 -24.30 -9.35
C PHE A 80 24.25 -25.56 -10.06
N ASN A 81 23.34 -26.52 -10.27
CA ASN A 81 23.58 -27.68 -11.13
C ASN A 81 22.69 -27.56 -12.36
N ASN A 82 23.30 -27.48 -13.55
CA ASN A 82 22.59 -27.34 -14.82
C ASN A 82 21.60 -26.16 -14.86
N GLY A 83 21.94 -25.04 -14.21
CA GLY A 83 21.08 -23.84 -14.16
C GLY A 83 19.99 -23.87 -13.08
N ASN A 84 19.82 -25.00 -12.37
CA ASN A 84 18.87 -25.10 -11.27
C ASN A 84 19.57 -24.94 -9.91
N LEU A 85 19.00 -24.12 -9.03
CA LEU A 85 19.46 -24.00 -7.64
C LEU A 85 19.16 -25.30 -6.89
N SER A 86 20.23 -26.03 -6.53
CA SER A 86 20.11 -27.33 -5.84
C SER A 86 20.14 -27.20 -4.32
N ASN A 87 20.89 -26.21 -3.83
CA ASN A 87 20.95 -25.79 -2.44
C ASN A 87 21.46 -24.34 -2.41
N GLY A 88 21.01 -23.55 -1.46
CA GLY A 88 21.42 -22.16 -1.32
C GLY A 88 21.02 -21.56 0.01
N LYS A 89 21.69 -20.46 0.35
CA LYS A 89 21.46 -19.66 1.54
C LYS A 89 20.99 -18.27 1.11
N ILE A 90 19.84 -17.88 1.63
CA ILE A 90 19.30 -16.52 1.50
C ILE A 90 19.70 -15.74 2.75
N ASN A 91 20.50 -14.69 2.57
CA ASN A 91 20.83 -13.77 3.64
C ASN A 91 19.99 -12.51 3.48
N LEU A 92 19.17 -12.21 4.49
CA LEU A 92 18.42 -10.96 4.57
C LEU A 92 19.10 -10.03 5.58
N LEU A 93 19.48 -8.85 5.12
CA LEU A 93 20.15 -7.83 5.92
C LEU A 93 19.19 -6.65 6.04
N LEU A 94 18.87 -6.28 7.28
CA LEU A 94 18.00 -5.15 7.60
C LEU A 94 18.81 -4.13 8.40
N ASP A 95 18.67 -2.87 8.03
CA ASP A 95 19.27 -1.76 8.78
C ASP A 95 18.39 -1.36 9.97
N GLU A 96 18.92 -0.51 10.85
CA GLU A 96 18.22 -0.04 12.03
C GLU A 96 16.93 0.70 11.67
N GLY A 97 15.83 0.35 12.34
CA GLY A 97 14.51 0.93 12.11
C GLY A 97 13.78 0.36 10.88
N GLU A 98 14.41 -0.54 10.13
CA GLU A 98 13.73 -1.31 9.10
C GLU A 98 12.91 -2.44 9.73
N SER A 99 11.74 -2.71 9.17
CA SER A 99 10.88 -3.79 9.60
C SER A 99 10.33 -4.50 8.39
N ILE A 100 10.16 -5.82 8.52
CA ILE A 100 9.45 -6.62 7.54
C ILE A 100 8.11 -7.00 8.16
N PRO A 101 6.99 -6.70 7.49
CA PRO A 101 5.68 -7.16 7.95
C PRO A 101 5.66 -8.68 8.12
N THR A 102 5.02 -9.17 9.19
CA THR A 102 4.97 -10.61 9.48
C THR A 102 4.18 -11.40 8.43
N ASP A 103 3.32 -10.75 7.67
CA ASP A 103 2.57 -11.32 6.55
C ASP A 103 3.33 -11.29 5.22
N SER A 104 4.60 -10.89 5.22
CA SER A 104 5.43 -10.88 4.01
C SER A 104 5.67 -12.29 3.48
N VAL A 105 5.72 -12.40 2.16
CA VAL A 105 5.94 -13.65 1.43
C VAL A 105 7.27 -13.56 0.69
N VAL A 106 8.09 -14.59 0.83
CA VAL A 106 9.31 -14.80 0.04
C VAL A 106 8.96 -15.68 -1.16
N SER A 107 9.02 -15.10 -2.36
CA SER A 107 8.81 -15.80 -3.62
C SER A 107 10.14 -16.14 -4.28
N ILE A 108 10.40 -17.43 -4.49
CA ILE A 108 11.59 -17.94 -5.17
C ILE A 108 11.16 -18.50 -6.51
N GLU A 109 11.71 -17.95 -7.61
CA GLU A 109 11.51 -18.46 -8.96
C GLU A 109 12.76 -19.21 -9.44
N ASN A 110 12.59 -20.48 -9.82
CA ASN A 110 13.67 -21.32 -10.33
C ASN A 110 13.16 -22.14 -11.51
N GLY A 111 13.72 -21.93 -12.69
CA GLY A 111 13.32 -22.68 -13.90
C GLY A 111 11.85 -22.52 -14.29
N GLY A 112 11.19 -21.40 -13.93
CA GLY A 112 9.78 -21.13 -14.21
C GLY A 112 8.79 -21.66 -13.18
N GLU A 113 9.27 -22.36 -12.14
CA GLU A 113 8.44 -22.69 -10.97
C GLU A 113 8.60 -21.60 -9.90
N VAL A 114 7.46 -21.11 -9.40
CA VAL A 114 7.42 -20.12 -8.31
C VAL A 114 6.99 -20.81 -7.03
N GLN A 115 7.85 -20.74 -6.02
CA GLN A 115 7.57 -21.25 -4.68
C GLN A 115 7.44 -20.08 -3.71
N ASN A 116 6.35 -20.06 -2.94
CA ASN A 116 6.04 -19.01 -1.99
C ASN A 116 6.19 -19.53 -0.57
N TYR A 117 6.94 -18.82 0.25
CA TYR A 117 7.19 -19.13 1.65
C TYR A 117 6.77 -17.95 2.52
N SER A 118 5.97 -18.19 3.57
CA SER A 118 5.67 -17.13 4.53
C SER A 118 6.90 -16.86 5.38
N ILE A 119 7.21 -15.59 5.66
CA ILE A 119 8.42 -15.25 6.43
C ILE A 119 8.35 -15.79 7.87
N THR A 120 7.15 -15.95 8.43
CA THR A 120 6.94 -16.57 9.75
C THR A 120 7.40 -18.02 9.78
N ASP A 121 7.30 -18.73 8.66
CA ASP A 121 7.69 -20.14 8.56
C ASP A 121 9.21 -20.29 8.42
N LEU A 122 9.88 -19.22 7.97
CA LEU A 122 11.33 -19.18 7.73
C LEU A 122 12.13 -18.71 8.95
N VAL A 123 11.50 -17.96 9.85
CA VAL A 123 12.12 -17.49 11.09
C VAL A 123 11.88 -18.54 12.17
N SER A 124 12.82 -19.47 12.35
CA SER A 124 12.78 -20.36 13.51
C SER A 124 13.13 -19.57 14.78
N GLU A 125 12.34 -19.73 15.84
CA GLU A 125 12.58 -19.08 17.13
C GLU A 125 13.94 -19.48 17.75
N GLU A 126 14.56 -20.56 17.26
CA GLU A 126 15.72 -21.20 17.88
C GLU A 126 17.09 -20.63 17.45
N GLU A 127 17.20 -19.78 16.42
CA GLU A 127 18.49 -19.27 15.93
C GLU A 127 18.57 -17.75 15.65
N ILE A 128 17.99 -16.89 16.51
CA ILE A 128 18.41 -15.48 16.54
C ILE A 128 19.76 -15.40 17.28
N LYS A 129 20.85 -15.78 16.60
CA LYS A 129 22.21 -15.52 17.10
C LYS A 129 22.51 -14.04 16.95
N ILE A 130 22.31 -13.30 18.04
CA ILE A 130 22.83 -11.94 18.18
C ILE A 130 24.36 -12.04 18.20
N ILE A 131 25.02 -11.76 17.08
CA ILE A 131 26.48 -11.74 17.01
C ILE A 131 26.96 -10.42 17.63
N ASN A 132 27.13 -10.42 18.95
CA ASN A 132 27.76 -9.32 19.66
C ASN A 132 29.28 -9.37 19.40
N ALA A 133 29.76 -8.55 18.46
CA ALA A 133 31.18 -8.24 18.35
C ALA A 133 31.63 -7.46 19.62
N PRO A 134 32.87 -7.63 20.10
CA PRO A 134 33.36 -6.95 21.30
C PRO A 134 33.26 -5.42 21.15
N LEU A 135 32.44 -4.83 22.03
CA LEU A 135 32.14 -3.41 22.17
C LEU A 135 33.41 -2.58 22.28
N THR A 136 33.85 -2.02 21.15
CA THR A 136 34.82 -0.94 21.12
C THR A 136 34.05 0.35 20.83
N ALA A 137 33.40 0.89 21.87
CA ALA A 137 32.79 2.23 21.98
C ALA A 137 32.48 2.98 20.67
N LYS A 138 31.66 2.37 19.82
CA LYS A 138 30.75 3.02 18.88
C LYS A 138 29.46 2.23 19.00
N GLU A 139 28.35 2.91 19.23
CA GLU A 139 27.03 2.29 19.35
C GLU A 139 26.67 1.64 18.00
N GLU A 140 26.97 0.36 17.84
CA GLU A 140 26.48 -0.46 16.74
C GLU A 140 25.50 -1.49 17.32
N PHE A 141 24.24 -1.40 16.88
CA PHE A 141 23.12 -2.24 17.29
C PHE A 141 23.20 -3.66 16.69
N PRO A 142 22.44 -4.63 17.24
CA PRO A 142 22.58 -6.04 16.84
C PRO A 142 22.17 -6.29 15.40
N LYS A 143 23.08 -6.89 14.63
CA LYS A 143 22.82 -7.41 13.29
C LYS A 143 22.03 -8.74 13.39
N ILE A 144 20.83 -8.78 12.82
CA ILE A 144 19.99 -9.99 12.77
C ILE A 144 20.26 -10.72 11.45
N SER A 145 20.47 -12.04 11.51
CA SER A 145 20.60 -12.89 10.33
C SER A 145 19.97 -14.25 10.59
N PHE A 146 19.22 -14.80 9.64
CA PHE A 146 18.68 -16.15 9.69
C PHE A 146 19.21 -17.00 8.52
N GLN A 147 19.14 -18.32 8.65
CA GLN A 147 19.61 -19.26 7.63
C GLN A 147 18.45 -20.10 7.12
N LEU A 148 18.16 -20.01 5.82
CA LEU A 148 17.23 -20.91 5.17
C LEU A 148 18.00 -22.03 4.47
N GLY A 149 17.77 -23.28 4.89
CA GLY A 149 18.26 -24.46 4.19
C GLY A 149 17.18 -24.98 3.23
N ILE A 150 17.46 -24.97 1.93
CA ILE A 150 16.55 -25.54 0.93
C ILE A 150 17.06 -26.94 0.57
N SER A 151 16.40 -27.99 1.06
CA SER A 151 16.63 -29.35 0.59
C SER A 151 15.68 -29.66 -0.56
N VAL A 152 16.20 -29.75 -1.78
CA VAL A 152 15.42 -30.30 -2.90
C VAL A 152 15.19 -31.78 -2.60
N GLY A 153 13.96 -32.10 -2.18
CA GLY A 153 13.53 -33.48 -2.02
C GLY A 153 13.64 -34.18 -3.37
N THR A 154 14.69 -34.97 -3.58
CA THR A 154 14.62 -35.99 -4.61
C THR A 154 13.47 -36.89 -4.19
N ASN A 155 12.43 -36.99 -5.01
CA ASN A 155 11.29 -37.87 -4.77
C ASN A 155 11.85 -39.27 -4.49
N SER A 156 12.02 -39.59 -3.20
CA SER A 156 12.45 -40.90 -2.77
C SER A 156 11.39 -41.84 -3.33
N THR A 157 11.81 -42.64 -4.31
CA THR A 157 10.95 -43.66 -4.88
C THR A 157 10.69 -44.63 -3.74
N VAL A 158 9.57 -44.44 -3.05
CA VAL A 158 9.04 -45.36 -2.06
C VAL A 158 8.85 -46.67 -2.81
N LYS A 159 9.83 -47.57 -2.69
CA LYS A 159 9.66 -48.97 -3.05
C LYS A 159 8.60 -49.52 -2.09
N ASN A 160 7.35 -49.46 -2.54
CA ASN A 160 6.28 -50.25 -1.98
C ASN A 160 6.62 -51.72 -2.20
N GLU A 161 7.26 -52.35 -1.22
CA GLU A 161 7.25 -53.80 -1.07
C GLU A 161 5.82 -54.21 -0.69
N SER A 162 5.00 -54.37 -1.72
CA SER A 162 3.67 -54.96 -1.65
C SER A 162 3.81 -56.45 -1.31
N SER A 163 3.67 -56.76 -0.03
CA SER A 163 3.36 -58.10 0.45
C SER A 163 1.94 -58.47 0.01
N SER A 164 1.87 -59.55 -0.78
CA SER A 164 0.65 -60.13 -1.31
C SER A 164 -0.14 -60.84 -0.20
N SER A 165 -1.42 -60.51 -0.04
CA SER A 165 -2.44 -61.48 0.40
C SER A 165 -3.87 -60.99 0.13
N GLY A 166 -4.62 -61.73 -0.70
CA GLY A 166 -6.03 -62.00 -0.43
C GLY A 166 -7.14 -61.11 -1.03
N ARG A 167 -7.41 -61.29 -2.33
CA ARG A 167 -8.73 -61.65 -2.93
C ARG A 167 -10.03 -60.99 -2.37
N LYS A 168 -10.71 -60.17 -3.20
CA LYS A 168 -12.01 -60.43 -3.89
C LYS A 168 -12.60 -59.13 -4.53
N THR A 169 -12.81 -59.18 -5.84
CA THR A 169 -13.69 -58.34 -6.70
C THR A 169 -15.19 -58.63 -6.46
N PRO A 170 -16.18 -57.99 -7.15
CA PRO A 170 -16.22 -56.69 -7.85
C PRO A 170 -17.52 -55.89 -7.59
N THR A 171 -17.55 -54.56 -7.84
CA THR A 171 -18.69 -53.91 -8.56
C THR A 171 -18.35 -52.48 -9.01
N THR A 172 -18.40 -52.26 -10.33
CA THR A 172 -18.55 -50.98 -11.04
C THR A 172 -19.99 -50.46 -10.84
N PRO A 173 -20.31 -49.14 -10.95
CA PRO A 173 -20.53 -48.57 -12.28
C PRO A 173 -20.18 -47.06 -12.45
N THR A 174 -19.89 -46.69 -13.71
CA THR A 174 -20.28 -45.42 -14.37
C THR A 174 -19.48 -44.14 -14.12
N GLU A 175 -18.45 -43.99 -14.95
CA GLU A 175 -18.32 -42.97 -16.02
C GLU A 175 -19.08 -41.64 -15.88
N ASN A 176 -18.35 -40.54 -15.75
CA ASN A 176 -18.73 -39.29 -16.43
C ASN A 176 -17.48 -38.47 -16.80
N ILE A 177 -17.15 -38.54 -18.09
CA ILE A 177 -16.07 -37.79 -18.73
C ILE A 177 -16.60 -36.40 -19.05
N THR A 178 -16.07 -35.37 -18.38
CA THR A 178 -16.27 -33.97 -18.82
C THR A 178 -15.03 -33.51 -19.58
N LYS A 179 -15.27 -33.26 -20.86
CA LYS A 179 -14.41 -32.78 -21.94
C LYS A 179 -13.66 -31.47 -21.57
N PRO A 180 -12.34 -31.34 -21.82
CA PRO A 180 -11.68 -30.05 -21.73
C PRO A 180 -12.02 -29.18 -22.95
N THR A 181 -12.49 -27.96 -22.65
CA THR A 181 -12.77 -26.90 -23.61
C THR A 181 -11.47 -26.32 -24.15
N HIS A 182 -11.44 -26.17 -25.48
CA HIS A 182 -10.38 -25.59 -26.29
C HIS A 182 -10.11 -24.14 -25.88
N ILE A 183 -8.90 -23.83 -25.43
CA ILE A 183 -8.43 -22.45 -25.27
C ILE A 183 -7.85 -22.01 -26.61
N GLU A 184 -8.42 -20.94 -27.14
CA GLU A 184 -8.05 -20.28 -28.39
C GLU A 184 -6.85 -19.36 -28.15
N ASN A 185 -5.76 -19.60 -28.86
CA ASN A 185 -4.56 -18.76 -28.82
C ASN A 185 -4.86 -17.42 -29.52
N VAL A 186 -4.94 -16.34 -28.74
CA VAL A 186 -4.98 -14.97 -29.26
C VAL A 186 -3.55 -14.52 -29.55
N THR A 187 -3.14 -14.63 -30.81
CA THR A 187 -1.93 -14.00 -31.35
C THR A 187 -2.11 -12.49 -31.31
N LYS A 188 -1.48 -11.82 -30.34
CA LYS A 188 -1.46 -10.36 -30.25
C LYS A 188 -0.33 -9.83 -31.15
N THR A 189 -0.73 -9.20 -32.25
CA THR A 189 0.14 -8.48 -33.18
C THR A 189 0.84 -7.33 -32.47
N ILE A 190 2.17 -7.31 -32.54
CA ILE A 190 3.04 -6.22 -32.06
C ILE A 190 3.01 -5.11 -33.12
N PRO A 191 2.62 -3.86 -32.82
CA PRO A 191 2.77 -2.77 -33.75
C PRO A 191 4.24 -2.34 -33.87
N GLU A 192 4.59 -2.11 -35.12
CA GLU A 192 5.89 -1.80 -35.69
C GLU A 192 6.39 -0.42 -35.23
N ASN A 193 7.62 -0.44 -34.72
CA ASN A 193 8.66 0.58 -34.70
C ASN A 193 8.35 1.96 -35.34
N ILE A 194 8.32 3.02 -34.54
CA ILE A 194 8.38 4.41 -35.01
C ILE A 194 9.78 4.94 -34.74
N THR A 195 10.58 5.05 -35.80
CA THR A 195 11.90 5.71 -35.79
C THR A 195 11.68 7.23 -35.82
N GLU A 196 11.88 7.91 -34.69
CA GLU A 196 11.96 9.37 -34.66
C GLU A 196 13.34 9.84 -35.15
N THR A 197 13.35 10.61 -36.24
CA THR A 197 14.51 11.33 -36.75
C THR A 197 14.66 12.66 -36.02
N ILE A 198 15.81 12.86 -35.35
CA ILE A 198 16.17 14.12 -34.71
C ILE A 198 16.71 15.08 -35.79
N PRO A 199 16.20 16.33 -35.90
CA PRO A 199 16.79 17.32 -36.78
C PRO A 199 18.05 17.95 -36.15
N THR A 200 19.19 17.78 -36.83
CA THR A 200 20.42 18.52 -36.56
C THR A 200 20.26 19.97 -37.02
N THR A 201 20.42 20.92 -36.10
CA THR A 201 20.45 22.36 -36.43
C THR A 201 21.90 22.76 -36.77
N GLN A 202 22.08 23.43 -37.91
CA GLN A 202 23.33 24.08 -38.34
C GLN A 202 23.41 25.51 -37.81
#